data_AF-R9NDB6-F1
#
_entry.id   AF-R9NDB6-F1
#
_cell.length_a   1.000
_cell.length_b   1.000
_cell.length_c   1.000
_cell.angle_alpha   90.00
_cell.angle_beta   90.00
_cell.angle_gamma   90.00
#
_symmetry.space_group_name_H-M   'P 1'
#
loop_
_entity.id
_entity.type
_entity.pdbx_description
1 polymer ?
#
loop_
_entity_poly.entity_id
_entity_poly.type
_entity_poly.pdbx_seq_one_letter_code
_entity_poly.pdbx_strand_id
1 'polypeptide(L)'
;MKNTTQIGLMKTTAMVFGTTGLFTALYLITGIALPQLPTLLILCLLGVLFLMPVEWFLMLRQSKIDYGKYSLKAALIGQDKQPIIQTLFFAFVLFGVAGIFSFTVQPLENMLLFALRERLLSFLPIGFDWNNIEYIKSFPKNIILATCAVYFIFNVFIGPITEEFFFRGYLTVYNNKYGKWTPAIITIVFSLYHFWLPFQNIFRIIIFLPMAYISYQKKNLYICMTAHILCNLFATLSFIIAVVN
;
A
#
# COMPACT_ATOMS: atom_id res chain seq x y z
N MET A 1 -28.82 7.21 7.84
CA MET A 1 -27.70 6.24 7.84
C MET A 1 -27.56 5.72 9.26
N LYS A 2 -27.46 4.39 9.48
CA LYS A 2 -27.15 3.85 10.81
C LYS A 2 -25.82 4.49 11.26
N ASN A 3 -25.76 5.10 12.44
CA ASN A 3 -24.52 5.70 12.96
C ASN A 3 -23.44 4.62 12.97
N THR A 4 -22.48 4.69 12.04
CA THR A 4 -21.34 3.78 12.01
C THR A 4 -20.53 4.03 13.28
N THR A 5 -20.22 2.96 14.00
CA THR A 5 -19.43 3.04 15.24
C THR A 5 -18.07 3.63 14.91
N GLN A 6 -17.78 4.83 15.39
CA GLN A 6 -16.49 5.48 15.13
C GLN A 6 -15.37 4.70 15.82
N ILE A 7 -14.31 4.36 15.08
CA ILE A 7 -13.10 3.75 15.64
C ILE A 7 -12.28 4.82 16.36
N GLY A 8 -12.10 5.97 15.70
CA GLY A 8 -11.26 7.07 16.17
C GLY A 8 -9.79 6.88 15.82
N LEU A 9 -9.08 8.02 15.69
CA LEU A 9 -7.71 8.02 15.17
C LEU A 9 -6.74 7.20 16.01
N MET A 10 -6.79 7.29 17.35
CA MET A 10 -5.88 6.54 18.24
C MET A 10 -6.00 5.02 18.06
N LYS A 11 -7.22 4.50 17.98
CA LYS A 11 -7.43 3.06 17.75
C LYS A 11 -7.03 2.67 16.32
N THR A 12 -7.30 3.55 15.36
CA THR A 12 -6.90 3.35 13.96
C THR A 12 -5.38 3.24 13.84
N THR A 13 -4.63 4.19 14.40
CA THR A 13 -3.16 4.17 14.35
C THR A 13 -2.59 2.99 15.12
N ALA A 14 -3.11 2.68 16.31
CA ALA A 14 -2.64 1.52 17.10
C ALA A 14 -2.85 0.20 16.34
N MET A 15 -4.01 0.01 15.71
CA MET A 15 -4.31 -1.18 14.92
C MET A 15 -3.44 -1.29 13.67
N VAL A 16 -3.34 -0.21 12.89
CA VAL A 16 -2.56 -0.17 11.65
C VAL A 16 -1.07 -0.36 11.96
N PHE A 17 -0.49 0.48 12.81
CA PHE A 17 0.94 0.44 13.11
C PHE A 17 1.34 -0.74 13.98
N GLY A 18 0.44 -1.26 14.82
CA GLY A 18 0.67 -2.53 15.52
C GLY A 18 0.77 -3.71 14.55
N THR A 19 -0.16 -3.79 13.59
CA THR A 19 -0.15 -4.84 12.56
C THR A 19 1.09 -4.73 11.66
N THR A 20 1.39 -3.53 11.16
CA THR A 20 2.58 -3.27 10.35
C THR A 20 3.87 -3.50 11.11
N GLY A 21 3.94 -3.10 12.39
CA GLY A 21 5.12 -3.31 13.23
C GLY A 21 5.44 -4.79 13.37
N LEU A 22 4.42 -5.61 13.65
CA LEU A 22 4.56 -7.07 13.68
C LEU A 22 4.96 -7.63 12.31
N PHE A 23 4.30 -7.19 11.24
CA PHE A 23 4.65 -7.60 9.87
C PHE A 23 6.11 -7.28 9.54
N THR A 24 6.58 -6.07 9.88
CA THR A 24 7.94 -5.62 9.59
C THR A 24 8.96 -6.39 10.43
N ALA A 25 8.66 -6.66 11.71
CA ALA A 25 9.50 -7.52 12.54
C ALA A 25 9.62 -8.93 11.96
N LEU A 26 8.50 -9.54 11.55
CA LEU A 26 8.50 -10.85 10.88
C LEU A 26 9.30 -10.81 9.58
N TYR A 27 9.15 -9.76 8.78
CA TYR A 27 9.89 -9.54 7.54
C TYR A 27 11.41 -9.43 7.78
N LEU A 28 11.83 -8.66 8.77
CA LEU A 28 13.25 -8.54 9.14
C LEU A 28 13.81 -9.89 9.61
N ILE A 29 13.13 -10.58 10.53
CA ILE A 29 13.57 -11.86 11.08
C ILE A 29 13.68 -12.91 9.97
N THR A 30 12.64 -13.06 9.14
CA THR A 30 12.64 -14.06 8.05
C THR A 30 13.62 -13.70 6.94
N GLY A 31 13.76 -12.42 6.60
CA GLY A 31 14.76 -11.95 5.63
C GLY A 31 16.20 -12.20 6.06
N ILE A 32 16.49 -12.08 7.36
CA ILE A 32 17.81 -12.43 7.92
C ILE A 32 17.99 -13.96 7.97
N ALA A 33 16.95 -14.70 8.34
CA ALA A 33 17.02 -16.15 8.50
C ALA A 33 17.08 -16.93 7.18
N LEU A 34 16.60 -16.34 6.07
CA LEU A 34 16.52 -16.97 4.75
C LEU A 34 17.28 -16.16 3.69
N PRO A 35 18.61 -15.97 3.81
CA PRO A 35 19.40 -15.16 2.88
C PRO A 35 19.44 -15.70 1.45
N GLN A 36 19.06 -16.97 1.24
CA GLN A 36 18.95 -17.61 -0.06
C GLN A 36 17.72 -17.16 -0.88
N LEU A 37 16.82 -16.36 -0.29
CA LEU A 37 15.68 -15.78 -0.98
C LEU A 37 15.81 -14.24 -1.01
N PRO A 38 15.43 -13.58 -2.13
CA PRO A 38 15.32 -12.13 -2.16
C PRO A 38 14.34 -11.65 -1.08
N THR A 39 14.72 -10.63 -0.32
CA THR A 39 13.85 -10.06 0.72
C THR A 39 12.52 -9.56 0.12
N LEU A 40 12.53 -9.05 -1.11
CA LEU A 40 11.31 -8.65 -1.83
C LEU A 40 10.30 -9.82 -1.97
N LEU A 41 10.79 -11.03 -2.28
CA LEU A 41 9.95 -12.22 -2.33
C LEU A 41 9.38 -12.54 -0.95
N ILE A 42 10.21 -12.50 0.09
CA ILE A 42 9.79 -12.74 1.48
C ILE A 42 8.71 -11.73 1.91
N LEU A 43 8.88 -10.45 1.58
CA LEU A 43 7.90 -9.41 1.87
C LEU A 43 6.55 -9.74 1.21
N CYS A 44 6.54 -10.10 -0.08
CA CYS A 44 5.31 -10.43 -0.78
C CYS A 44 4.61 -11.65 -0.17
N LEU A 45 5.38 -12.69 0.17
CA LEU A 45 4.85 -13.90 0.80
C LEU A 45 4.23 -13.59 2.17
N LEU A 46 4.92 -12.83 3.02
CA LEU A 46 4.35 -12.39 4.29
C LEU A 46 3.16 -11.43 4.10
N GLY A 47 3.19 -10.63 3.04
CA GLY A 47 2.10 -9.73 2.69
C GLY A 47 0.81 -10.51 2.46
N VAL A 48 0.88 -11.60 1.69
CA VAL A 48 -0.24 -12.50 1.42
C VAL A 48 -0.61 -13.37 2.62
N LEU A 49 0.37 -13.86 3.38
CA LEU A 49 0.14 -14.86 4.44
C LEU A 49 -0.17 -14.25 5.81
N PHE A 50 0.16 -12.98 6.04
CA PHE A 50 -0.03 -12.32 7.33
C PHE A 50 -0.77 -10.99 7.19
N LEU A 51 -0.21 -10.02 6.47
CA LEU A 51 -0.70 -8.64 6.48
C LEU A 51 -2.12 -8.54 5.90
N MET A 52 -2.31 -9.08 4.70
CA MET A 52 -3.60 -9.13 4.03
C MET A 52 -4.66 -9.86 4.88
N PRO A 53 -4.44 -11.11 5.35
CA PRO A 53 -5.41 -11.80 6.20
C PRO A 53 -5.84 -11.00 7.43
N VAL A 54 -4.91 -10.30 8.08
CA VAL A 54 -5.23 -9.46 9.24
C VAL A 54 -6.13 -8.28 8.85
N GLU A 55 -5.79 -7.55 7.79
CA GLU A 55 -6.59 -6.40 7.31
C GLU A 55 -8.00 -6.81 6.86
N TRP A 56 -8.09 -7.91 6.11
CA TRP A 56 -9.36 -8.51 5.72
C TRP A 56 -10.16 -8.98 6.93
N PHE A 57 -9.52 -9.64 7.90
CA PHE A 57 -10.20 -10.09 9.12
C PHE A 57 -10.78 -8.90 9.90
N LEU A 58 -10.04 -7.81 10.08
CA LEU A 58 -10.49 -6.61 10.79
C LEU A 58 -11.72 -6.00 10.12
N MET A 59 -11.68 -5.82 8.80
CA MET A 59 -12.79 -5.30 8.00
C MET A 59 -14.02 -6.24 8.03
N LEU A 60 -13.81 -7.53 7.79
CA LEU A 60 -14.90 -8.52 7.74
C LEU A 60 -15.54 -8.72 9.13
N ARG A 61 -14.74 -8.70 10.20
CA ARG A 61 -15.22 -8.73 11.59
C ARG A 61 -16.08 -7.50 11.90
N GLN A 62 -15.66 -6.31 11.47
CA GLN A 62 -16.51 -5.13 11.62
C GLN A 62 -17.84 -5.29 10.88
N SER A 63 -17.82 -5.85 9.65
CA SER A 63 -19.06 -6.11 8.92
C SER A 63 -19.98 -7.09 9.65
N LYS A 64 -19.42 -8.11 10.30
CA LYS A 64 -20.17 -9.04 11.15
C LYS A 64 -20.83 -8.33 12.33
N ILE A 65 -20.14 -7.40 12.98
CA ILE A 65 -20.66 -6.60 14.11
C ILE A 65 -21.82 -5.70 13.65
N ASP A 66 -21.65 -4.98 12.54
CA ASP A 66 -22.59 -3.93 12.14
C ASP A 66 -23.82 -4.47 11.38
N TYR A 67 -23.64 -5.57 10.65
CA TYR A 67 -24.61 -6.12 9.70
C TYR A 67 -24.92 -7.61 9.90
N GLY A 68 -24.35 -8.27 10.92
CA GLY A 68 -24.68 -9.64 11.28
C GLY A 68 -24.05 -10.73 10.40
N LYS A 69 -23.23 -10.41 9.39
CA LYS A 69 -22.50 -11.38 8.56
C LYS A 69 -21.13 -10.87 8.09
N TYR A 70 -20.19 -11.78 7.85
CA TYR A 70 -18.90 -11.46 7.23
C TYR A 70 -19.14 -11.05 5.77
N SER A 71 -18.80 -9.80 5.42
CA SER A 71 -18.96 -9.27 4.06
C SER A 71 -18.15 -7.97 3.87
N LEU A 72 -18.05 -7.49 2.62
CA LEU A 72 -17.41 -6.20 2.30
C LEU A 72 -18.28 -4.97 2.63
N LYS A 73 -19.47 -5.15 3.22
CA LYS A 73 -20.42 -4.06 3.42
C LYS A 73 -19.86 -2.93 4.29
N ALA A 74 -18.96 -3.23 5.24
CA ALA A 74 -18.30 -2.23 6.07
C ALA A 74 -17.35 -1.32 5.26
N ALA A 75 -16.66 -1.85 4.24
CA ALA A 75 -15.80 -1.04 3.39
C ALA A 75 -16.55 -0.33 2.25
N LEU A 76 -17.66 -0.90 1.80
CA LEU A 76 -18.44 -0.41 0.66
C LEU A 76 -19.61 0.51 1.03
N ILE A 77 -19.86 0.75 2.32
CA ILE A 77 -20.96 1.63 2.73
C ILE A 77 -20.71 3.07 2.25
N GLY A 78 -21.77 3.68 1.69
CA GLY A 78 -21.71 5.05 1.20
C GLY A 78 -20.98 5.21 -0.14
N GLN A 79 -20.60 4.11 -0.80
CA GLN A 79 -20.09 4.12 -2.17
C GLN A 79 -21.25 4.16 -3.18
N ASP A 80 -21.09 4.95 -4.23
CA ASP A 80 -22.04 5.07 -5.33
C ASP A 80 -21.55 4.24 -6.53
N LYS A 81 -22.50 3.72 -7.32
CA LYS A 81 -22.18 3.07 -8.60
C LYS A 81 -22.04 4.13 -9.68
N GLN A 82 -20.80 4.48 -10.03
CA GLN A 82 -20.51 5.36 -11.15
C GLN A 82 -20.27 4.59 -12.44
N PRO A 83 -20.52 5.19 -13.62
CA PRO A 83 -20.14 4.60 -14.89
C PRO A 83 -18.64 4.27 -14.92
N ILE A 84 -18.30 3.10 -15.47
CA ILE A 84 -16.90 2.64 -15.53
C ILE A 84 -16.01 3.63 -16.27
N ILE A 85 -16.52 4.28 -17.32
CA ILE A 85 -15.79 5.28 -18.10
C ILE A 85 -15.37 6.47 -17.23
N GLN A 86 -16.23 6.95 -16.33
CA GLN A 86 -15.88 8.04 -15.42
C GLN A 86 -14.81 7.58 -14.41
N THR A 87 -14.94 6.36 -13.91
CA THR A 87 -13.95 5.77 -12.99
C THR A 87 -12.57 5.70 -13.65
N LEU A 88 -12.52 5.16 -14.88
CA LEU A 88 -11.30 5.05 -15.67
C LEU A 88 -10.73 6.45 -15.98
N PHE A 89 -11.55 7.40 -16.41
CA PHE A 89 -11.11 8.76 -16.71
C PHE A 89 -10.38 9.39 -15.51
N PHE A 90 -11.00 9.41 -14.32
CA PHE A 90 -10.34 9.95 -13.13
C PHE A 90 -9.09 9.16 -12.75
N ALA A 91 -9.13 7.83 -12.85
CA ALA A 91 -7.98 6.99 -12.52
C ALA A 91 -6.77 7.27 -13.44
N PHE A 92 -6.98 7.42 -14.75
CA PHE A 92 -5.92 7.73 -15.71
C PHE A 92 -5.36 9.14 -15.52
N VAL A 93 -6.21 10.14 -15.24
CA VAL A 93 -5.75 11.50 -14.90
C VAL A 93 -4.87 11.47 -13.65
N LEU A 94 -5.32 10.77 -12.60
CA LEU A 94 -4.57 10.64 -11.35
C LEU A 94 -3.26 9.85 -11.53
N PHE A 95 -3.25 8.81 -12.35
CA PHE A 95 -2.04 8.09 -12.74
C PHE A 95 -1.05 9.00 -13.49
N GLY A 96 -1.53 9.84 -14.42
CA GLY A 96 -0.68 10.83 -15.09
C GLY A 96 -0.06 11.83 -14.12
N VAL A 97 -0.85 12.32 -13.15
CA VAL A 97 -0.36 13.20 -12.06
C VAL A 97 0.69 12.50 -11.21
N ALA A 98 0.47 11.22 -10.86
CA ALA A 98 1.44 10.41 -10.13
C ALA A 98 2.77 10.29 -10.89
N GLY A 99 2.71 10.06 -12.21
CA GLY A 99 3.88 10.00 -13.08
C GLY A 99 4.66 11.32 -13.11
N ILE A 100 3.98 12.48 -13.17
CA ILE A 100 4.67 13.78 -13.09
C ILE A 100 5.40 13.92 -11.73
N PHE A 101 4.74 13.52 -10.63
CA PHE A 101 5.36 13.59 -9.32
C PHE A 101 6.53 12.60 -9.14
N SER A 102 6.54 11.46 -9.84
CA SER A 102 7.68 10.52 -9.76
C SER A 102 8.96 11.09 -10.36
N PHE A 103 8.86 12.05 -11.30
CA PHE A 103 10.04 12.74 -11.85
C PHE A 103 10.47 13.97 -11.05
N THR A 104 9.68 14.41 -10.06
CA THR A 104 9.93 15.66 -9.32
C THR A 104 10.09 15.42 -7.82
N VAL A 105 9.06 14.89 -7.16
CA VAL A 105 9.00 14.70 -5.70
C VAL A 105 9.86 13.54 -5.25
N GLN A 106 9.82 12.40 -5.95
CA GLN A 106 10.58 11.21 -5.55
C GLN A 106 12.10 11.43 -5.57
N PRO A 107 12.71 12.04 -6.61
CA PRO A 107 14.14 12.39 -6.59
C PRO A 107 14.49 13.36 -5.46
N LEU A 108 13.62 14.34 -5.20
CA LEU A 108 13.82 15.31 -4.13
C LEU A 108 13.78 14.64 -2.74
N GLU A 109 12.79 13.77 -2.47
CA GLU A 109 12.73 13.01 -1.21
C GLU A 109 13.96 12.12 -1.03
N ASN A 110 14.37 11.41 -2.10
CA ASN A 110 15.56 10.58 -2.07
C ASN A 110 16.83 11.40 -1.76
N MET A 111 16.98 12.59 -2.35
CA MET A 111 18.12 13.47 -2.08
C MET A 111 18.11 13.96 -0.62
N LEU A 112 16.97 14.41 -0.13
CA LEU A 112 16.84 14.96 1.23
C LEU A 112 17.04 13.90 2.31
N LEU A 113 16.58 12.67 2.07
CA LEU A 113 16.63 11.57 3.04
C LEU A 113 17.80 10.62 2.82
N PHE A 114 18.67 10.89 1.83
CA PHE A 114 19.79 10.01 1.45
C PHE A 114 20.64 9.60 2.65
N ALA A 115 21.15 10.56 3.41
CA ALA A 115 22.05 10.27 4.55
C ALA A 115 21.37 9.41 5.63
N LEU A 116 20.06 9.62 5.86
CA LEU A 116 19.31 8.82 6.82
C LEU A 116 19.04 7.41 6.28
N ARG A 117 18.74 7.28 4.99
CA ARG A 117 18.57 6.00 4.30
C ARG A 117 19.85 5.17 4.36
N GLU A 118 20.98 5.73 3.97
CA GLU A 118 22.27 5.03 4.00
C GLU A 118 22.66 4.61 5.42
N ARG A 119 22.41 5.49 6.41
CA ARG A 119 22.62 5.14 7.81
C ARG A 119 21.71 4.01 8.30
N LEU A 120 20.47 3.94 7.86
CA LEU A 120 19.58 2.83 8.22
C LEU A 120 20.04 1.53 7.55
N LEU A 121 20.34 1.59 6.25
CA LEU A 121 20.74 0.43 5.46
C LEU A 121 22.08 -0.15 5.93
N SER A 122 22.99 0.65 6.49
CA SER A 122 24.25 0.14 7.03
C SER A 122 24.08 -0.80 8.23
N PHE A 123 22.92 -0.78 8.91
CA PHE A 123 22.59 -1.71 9.98
C PHE A 123 21.85 -2.97 9.50
N LEU A 124 21.47 -3.02 8.21
CA LEU A 124 20.69 -4.11 7.64
C LEU A 124 21.54 -4.93 6.67
N PRO A 125 21.25 -6.23 6.50
CA PRO A 125 21.81 -6.99 5.39
C PRO A 125 21.53 -6.32 4.04
N ILE A 126 22.46 -6.46 3.11
CA ILE A 126 22.41 -5.83 1.78
C ILE A 126 21.10 -6.11 1.02
N GLY A 127 20.47 -7.25 1.28
CA GLY A 127 19.20 -7.62 0.65
C GLY A 127 18.01 -6.75 1.03
N PHE A 128 18.08 -5.95 2.09
CA PHE A 128 16.99 -5.01 2.43
C PHE A 128 17.04 -3.72 1.60
N ASP A 129 18.10 -3.48 0.83
CA ASP A 129 18.11 -2.40 -0.16
C ASP A 129 17.47 -2.84 -1.48
N TRP A 130 16.21 -2.47 -1.68
CA TRP A 130 15.47 -2.78 -2.91
C TRP A 130 16.00 -2.07 -4.15
N ASN A 131 16.81 -1.02 -3.99
CA ASN A 131 17.44 -0.34 -5.12
C ASN A 131 18.70 -1.07 -5.60
N ASN A 132 19.18 -2.08 -4.85
CA ASN A 132 20.34 -2.87 -5.24
C ASN A 132 19.95 -3.96 -6.24
N ILE A 133 19.74 -3.56 -7.49
CA ILE A 133 19.36 -4.45 -8.60
C ILE A 133 20.42 -5.54 -8.82
N GLU A 134 21.70 -5.22 -8.68
CA GLU A 134 22.80 -6.20 -8.82
C GLU A 134 22.71 -7.32 -7.78
N TYR A 135 22.37 -6.98 -6.54
CA TYR A 135 22.13 -8.00 -5.51
C TYR A 135 20.97 -8.92 -5.90
N ILE A 136 19.88 -8.39 -6.43
CA ILE A 136 18.74 -9.22 -6.88
C ILE A 136 19.13 -10.10 -8.08
N LYS A 137 19.95 -9.58 -9.01
CA LYS A 137 20.49 -10.34 -10.14
C LYS A 137 21.45 -11.47 -9.75
N SER A 138 22.03 -11.41 -8.56
CA SER A 138 22.94 -12.45 -8.07
C SER A 138 22.24 -13.78 -7.75
N PHE A 139 20.91 -13.78 -7.59
CA PHE A 139 20.15 -14.99 -7.30
C PHE A 139 20.00 -15.90 -8.53
N PRO A 140 19.80 -17.22 -8.34
CA PRO A 140 19.46 -18.13 -9.43
C PRO A 140 18.26 -17.66 -10.27
N LYS A 141 18.33 -17.84 -11.59
CA LYS A 141 17.31 -17.36 -12.55
C LYS A 141 15.89 -17.78 -12.20
N ASN A 142 15.68 -19.01 -11.73
CA ASN A 142 14.37 -19.50 -11.30
C ASN A 142 13.82 -18.73 -10.10
N ILE A 143 14.69 -18.34 -9.15
CA ILE A 143 14.30 -17.53 -7.98
C ILE A 143 13.97 -16.10 -8.40
N ILE A 144 14.73 -15.52 -9.33
CA ILE A 144 14.42 -14.19 -9.91
C ILE A 144 13.05 -14.21 -10.58
N LEU A 145 12.79 -15.18 -11.46
CA LEU A 145 11.51 -15.30 -12.15
C LEU A 145 10.34 -15.51 -11.18
N ALA A 146 10.52 -16.33 -10.15
CA ALA A 146 9.53 -16.50 -9.10
C ALA A 146 9.28 -15.20 -8.33
N THR A 147 10.34 -14.45 -8.00
CA THR A 147 10.24 -13.14 -7.33
C THR A 147 9.46 -12.16 -8.19
N CYS A 148 9.78 -12.05 -9.48
CA CYS A 148 9.06 -11.19 -10.42
C CYS A 148 7.58 -11.56 -10.54
N ALA A 149 7.26 -12.86 -10.64
CA ALA A 149 5.88 -13.32 -10.76
C ALA A 149 5.07 -13.05 -9.49
N VAL A 150 5.62 -13.38 -8.31
CA VAL A 150 4.97 -13.13 -7.02
C VAL A 150 4.83 -11.63 -6.75
N TYR A 151 5.87 -10.85 -7.02
CA TYR A 151 5.84 -9.39 -6.87
C TYR A 151 4.82 -8.75 -7.82
N PHE A 152 4.72 -9.20 -9.06
CA PHE A 152 3.68 -8.74 -10.00
C PHE A 152 2.28 -9.00 -9.46
N ILE A 153 1.97 -10.23 -9.07
CA ILE A 153 0.63 -10.56 -8.56
C ILE A 153 0.32 -9.78 -7.28
N PHE A 154 1.27 -9.74 -6.35
CA PHE A 154 1.09 -9.09 -5.07
C PHE A 154 0.99 -7.57 -5.20
N ASN A 155 2.01 -6.93 -5.76
CA ASN A 155 2.14 -5.47 -5.79
C ASN A 155 1.15 -4.82 -6.76
N VAL A 156 0.82 -5.46 -7.88
CA VAL A 156 -0.11 -4.88 -8.86
C VAL A 156 -1.57 -5.10 -8.47
N PHE A 157 -1.91 -6.22 -7.82
CA PHE A 157 -3.31 -6.55 -7.53
C PHE A 157 -3.60 -6.74 -6.05
N ILE A 158 -2.99 -7.74 -5.40
CA ILE A 158 -3.40 -8.16 -4.05
C ILE A 158 -3.24 -7.03 -3.02
N GLY A 159 -2.07 -6.40 -2.99
CA GLY A 159 -1.74 -5.26 -2.13
C GLY A 159 -2.71 -4.10 -2.33
N PRO A 160 -2.71 -3.44 -3.51
CA PRO A 160 -3.52 -2.24 -3.73
C PRO A 160 -5.03 -2.50 -3.57
N ILE A 161 -5.55 -3.66 -3.98
CA ILE A 161 -6.98 -3.98 -3.76
C ILE A 161 -7.29 -4.06 -2.26
N THR A 162 -6.46 -4.77 -1.50
CA THR A 162 -6.64 -4.91 -0.04
C THR A 162 -6.53 -3.55 0.64
N GLU A 163 -5.50 -2.78 0.31
CA GLU A 163 -5.24 -1.47 0.87
C GLU A 163 -6.38 -0.48 0.56
N GLU A 164 -6.93 -0.46 -0.66
CA GLU A 164 -8.05 0.43 -0.96
C GLU A 164 -9.34 0.05 -0.21
N PHE A 165 -9.65 -1.25 -0.09
CA PHE A 165 -10.77 -1.68 0.74
C PHE A 165 -10.58 -1.31 2.21
N PHE A 166 -9.36 -1.49 2.71
CA PHE A 166 -9.03 -1.24 4.10
C PHE A 166 -8.96 0.26 4.43
N PHE A 167 -8.17 1.04 3.70
CA PHE A 167 -7.96 2.47 3.98
C PHE A 167 -9.10 3.35 3.43
N ARG A 168 -9.40 3.29 2.13
CA ARG A 168 -10.38 4.20 1.47
C ARG A 168 -11.82 3.77 1.74
N GLY A 169 -12.05 2.48 1.92
CA GLY A 169 -13.32 1.94 2.39
C GLY A 169 -13.44 2.00 3.92
N TYR A 170 -12.98 0.94 4.57
CA TYR A 170 -13.22 0.69 5.99
C TYR A 170 -12.73 1.82 6.91
N LEU A 171 -11.44 2.17 6.91
CA LEU A 171 -10.91 3.16 7.86
C LEU A 171 -11.47 4.57 7.62
N THR A 172 -11.67 4.96 6.36
CA THR A 172 -12.26 6.26 6.02
C THR A 172 -13.70 6.39 6.52
N VAL A 173 -14.53 5.36 6.31
CA VAL A 173 -15.92 5.37 6.81
C VAL A 173 -15.98 5.45 8.34
N TYR A 174 -15.14 4.67 9.02
CA TYR A 174 -15.18 4.53 10.48
C TYR A 174 -14.37 5.59 11.24
N ASN A 175 -13.78 6.54 10.51
CA ASN A 175 -13.16 7.76 11.03
C ASN A 175 -13.79 9.03 10.45
N ASN A 176 -15.02 8.96 9.91
CA ASN A 176 -15.67 10.09 9.24
C ASN A 176 -15.98 11.28 10.17
N LYS A 177 -15.82 11.16 11.49
CA LYS A 177 -15.95 12.28 12.45
C LYS A 177 -15.02 13.46 12.15
N TYR A 178 -13.94 13.24 11.38
CA TYR A 178 -13.03 14.30 10.94
C TYR A 178 -13.50 15.01 9.65
N GLY A 179 -14.66 14.63 9.12
CA GLY A 179 -15.30 15.27 7.96
C GLY A 179 -14.38 15.33 6.75
N LYS A 180 -14.22 16.53 6.17
CA LYS A 180 -13.36 16.79 4.99
C LYS A 180 -11.88 16.48 5.20
N TRP A 181 -11.42 16.34 6.45
CA TRP A 181 -10.02 15.99 6.75
C TRP A 181 -9.77 14.48 6.80
N THR A 182 -10.83 13.66 6.82
CA THR A 182 -10.71 12.20 6.88
C THR A 182 -9.81 11.63 5.77
N PRO A 183 -9.97 12.00 4.48
CA PRO A 183 -9.11 11.48 3.42
C PRO A 183 -7.63 11.81 3.64
N ALA A 184 -7.31 13.02 4.12
CA ALA A 184 -5.94 13.44 4.40
C ALA A 184 -5.33 12.65 5.56
N ILE A 185 -6.06 12.54 6.68
CA ILE A 185 -5.61 11.80 7.87
C ILE A 185 -5.35 10.33 7.51
N ILE A 186 -6.28 9.69 6.82
CA ILE A 186 -6.13 8.28 6.42
C ILE A 186 -5.00 8.11 5.39
N THR A 187 -4.79 9.07 4.49
CA THR A 187 -3.65 9.03 3.56
C THR A 187 -2.30 9.13 4.29
N ILE A 188 -2.20 9.95 5.34
CA ILE A 188 -0.99 10.02 6.16
C ILE A 188 -0.77 8.69 6.89
N VAL A 189 -1.81 8.11 7.50
CA VAL A 189 -1.73 6.80 8.15
C VAL A 189 -1.34 5.70 7.15
N PHE A 190 -1.93 5.70 5.95
CA PHE A 190 -1.59 4.81 4.85
C PHE A 190 -0.13 4.96 4.41
N SER A 191 0.38 6.19 4.32
CA SER A 191 1.77 6.40 3.97
C SER A 191 2.70 5.87 5.07
N LEU A 192 2.49 6.27 6.31
CA LEU A 192 3.31 5.82 7.44
C LEU A 192 3.19 4.31 7.72
N TYR A 193 2.13 3.65 7.25
CA TYR A 193 1.95 2.21 7.32
C TYR A 193 3.04 1.41 6.59
N HIS A 194 3.87 2.02 5.73
CA HIS A 194 4.92 1.30 4.99
C HIS A 194 6.25 1.31 5.73
N PHE A 195 6.30 0.69 6.92
CA PHE A 195 7.54 0.64 7.73
C PHE A 195 8.72 -0.04 7.02
N TRP A 196 8.45 -0.90 6.04
CA TRP A 196 9.47 -1.56 5.21
C TRP A 196 10.06 -0.66 4.10
N LEU A 197 9.44 0.50 3.82
CA LEU A 197 9.94 1.50 2.86
C LEU A 197 9.79 2.92 3.44
N PRO A 198 10.44 3.25 4.57
CA PRO A 198 10.12 4.45 5.34
C PRO A 198 10.53 5.78 4.66
N PHE A 199 11.32 5.73 3.59
CA PHE A 199 11.85 6.90 2.87
C PHE A 199 11.13 7.21 1.55
N GLN A 200 9.85 6.83 1.44
CA GLN A 200 8.98 7.16 0.31
C GLN A 200 7.64 7.75 0.78
N ASN A 201 7.60 8.23 2.02
CA ASN A 201 6.35 8.60 2.68
C ASN A 201 5.82 9.94 2.17
N ILE A 202 6.70 10.92 1.90
CA ILE A 202 6.32 12.24 1.39
C ILE A 202 5.77 12.07 -0.03
N PHE A 203 6.48 11.32 -0.87
CA PHE A 203 6.05 10.97 -2.20
C PHE A 203 4.68 10.27 -2.19
N ARG A 204 4.52 9.21 -1.38
CA ARG A 204 3.22 8.52 -1.25
C ARG A 204 2.10 9.46 -0.77
N ILE A 205 2.34 10.35 0.18
CA ILE A 205 1.32 11.33 0.61
C ILE A 205 0.90 12.22 -0.57
N ILE A 206 1.86 12.82 -1.28
CA ILE A 206 1.57 13.78 -2.36
C ILE A 206 0.75 13.14 -3.49
N ILE A 207 1.06 11.90 -3.85
CA ILE A 207 0.35 11.20 -4.93
C ILE A 207 -1.02 10.70 -4.49
N PHE A 208 -1.11 10.12 -3.30
CA PHE A 208 -2.36 9.48 -2.86
C PHE A 208 -3.37 10.46 -2.27
N LEU A 209 -2.93 11.64 -1.83
CA LEU A 209 -3.85 12.66 -1.31
C LEU A 209 -4.90 13.09 -2.34
N PRO A 210 -4.56 13.48 -3.59
CA PRO A 210 -5.57 13.79 -4.60
C PRO A 210 -6.42 12.56 -4.95
N MET A 211 -5.83 11.36 -5.03
CA MET A 211 -6.58 10.12 -5.29
C MET A 211 -7.64 9.86 -4.21
N ALA A 212 -7.26 10.00 -2.94
CA ALA A 212 -8.15 9.82 -1.79
C ALA A 212 -9.26 10.88 -1.78
N TYR A 213 -8.95 12.14 -2.05
CA TYR A 213 -9.95 13.21 -2.11
C TYR A 213 -10.94 13.03 -3.26
N ILE A 214 -10.48 12.70 -4.47
CA ILE A 214 -11.38 12.47 -5.61
C ILE A 214 -12.26 11.26 -5.34
N SER A 215 -11.68 10.15 -4.88
CA SER A 215 -12.45 8.96 -4.48
C SER A 215 -13.51 9.28 -3.41
N TYR A 216 -13.14 10.06 -2.40
CA TYR A 216 -14.06 10.47 -1.32
C TYR A 216 -15.20 11.36 -1.84
N GLN A 217 -14.90 12.37 -2.65
CA GLN A 217 -15.89 13.27 -3.23
C GLN A 217 -16.84 12.55 -4.21
N LYS A 218 -16.30 11.63 -5.00
CA LYS A 218 -17.05 10.81 -5.96
C LYS A 218 -17.74 9.61 -5.31
N LYS A 219 -17.48 9.35 -4.04
CA LYS A 219 -17.96 8.16 -3.31
C LYS A 219 -17.66 6.88 -4.09
N ASN A 220 -16.45 6.78 -4.62
CA ASN A 220 -16.06 5.69 -5.50
C ASN A 220 -14.59 5.32 -5.29
N LEU A 221 -14.34 4.37 -4.39
CA LEU A 221 -13.01 3.85 -4.06
C LEU A 221 -12.31 3.19 -5.25
N TYR A 222 -13.07 2.75 -6.27
CA TYR A 222 -12.49 2.12 -7.45
C TYR A 222 -11.68 3.09 -8.31
N ILE A 223 -11.90 4.41 -8.18
CA ILE A 223 -11.05 5.44 -8.80
C ILE A 223 -9.62 5.33 -8.25
N CYS A 224 -9.50 5.36 -6.92
CA CYS A 224 -8.21 5.25 -6.23
C CYS A 224 -7.58 3.88 -6.48
N MET A 225 -8.37 2.81 -6.41
CA MET A 225 -7.91 1.43 -6.67
C MET A 225 -7.34 1.27 -8.07
N THR A 226 -8.03 1.77 -9.08
CA THR A 226 -7.54 1.66 -10.46
C THR A 226 -6.26 2.48 -10.65
N ALA A 227 -6.21 3.71 -10.13
CA ALA A 227 -5.01 4.54 -10.23
C ALA A 227 -3.81 3.90 -9.50
N HIS A 228 -4.05 3.30 -8.33
CA HIS A 228 -3.05 2.58 -7.54
C HIS A 228 -2.52 1.36 -8.29
N ILE A 229 -3.40 0.51 -8.84
CA ILE A 229 -3.04 -0.63 -9.68
C ILE A 229 -2.18 -0.18 -10.87
N LEU A 230 -2.54 0.91 -11.54
CA LEU A 230 -1.76 1.45 -12.67
C LEU A 230 -0.36 1.93 -12.24
N CYS A 231 -0.26 2.64 -11.11
CA CYS A 231 1.03 3.07 -10.56
C CYS A 231 1.93 1.87 -10.24
N ASN A 232 1.38 0.87 -9.55
CA ASN A 232 2.14 -0.31 -9.15
C ASN A 232 2.47 -1.20 -10.36
N LEU A 233 1.59 -1.29 -11.35
CA LEU A 233 1.87 -1.96 -12.62
C LEU A 233 3.08 -1.35 -13.30
N PHE A 234 3.10 -0.02 -13.46
CA PHE A 234 4.22 0.68 -14.08
C PHE A 234 5.52 0.42 -13.32
N ALA A 235 5.54 0.67 -12.00
CA ALA A 235 6.72 0.46 -11.17
C ALA A 235 7.21 -1.00 -11.18
N THR A 236 6.28 -1.96 -11.16
CA THR A 236 6.61 -3.40 -11.17
C THR A 236 7.17 -3.83 -12.51
N LEU A 237 6.60 -3.36 -13.64
CA LEU A 237 7.15 -3.64 -14.96
C LEU A 237 8.55 -3.04 -15.12
N SER A 238 8.77 -1.81 -14.66
CA SER A 238 10.12 -1.20 -14.66
C SER A 238 11.13 -2.03 -13.86
N PHE A 239 10.73 -2.53 -12.68
CA PHE A 239 11.56 -3.41 -11.87
C PHE A 239 11.87 -4.74 -12.60
N ILE A 240 10.85 -5.41 -13.15
CA ILE A 240 11.03 -6.69 -13.86
C ILE A 240 11.99 -6.52 -15.04
N ILE A 241 11.82 -5.45 -15.83
CA ILE A 241 12.72 -5.12 -16.95
C ILE A 241 14.15 -4.90 -16.44
N ALA A 242 14.33 -4.18 -15.34
CA ALA A 242 15.66 -3.88 -14.79
C ALA A 242 16.40 -5.14 -14.28
N VAL A 243 15.67 -6.12 -13.75
CA VAL A 243 16.26 -7.34 -13.16
C VAL A 243 16.46 -8.47 -14.18
N VAL A 244 15.59 -8.58 -15.19
CA VAL A 244 15.63 -9.68 -16.18
C VAL A 244 16.56 -9.38 -17.36
N ASN A 245 16.78 -8.10 -17.69
CA ASN A 245 17.75 -7.67 -18.69
C ASN A 245 19.17 -7.63 -18.11
#